data_AF-A0A534W7X4-F1
#
_entry.id   AF-A0A534W7X4-F1
#
_cell.length_a   1.000
_cell.length_b   1.000
_cell.length_c   1.000
_cell.angle_alpha   90.00
_cell.angle_beta   90.00
_cell.angle_gamma   90.00
#
_symmetry.space_group_name_H-M   'P 1'
#
loop_
_entity.id
_entity.type
_entity.pdbx_description
1 polymer ?
#
loop_
_entity_poly.entity_id
_entity_poly.type
_entity_poly.pdbx_seq_one_letter_code
_entity_poly.pdbx_strand_id
1 'polypeptide(L)'
;MNLDQARAHVHDVDGRSLFFVREEKMRLLPDASVCLALSFESGEVTRLLHGRAVGAVEGAGTWLQLLDTRPLRQISATEAVRRSIRLGCDALVEVRSDRQVASGRMLDLSPGGARLCGVRPFSPGDYLELRLLSPDRLTFNDLSYAHAVWVEEGEMGVQFDRTDAIGRHAVARLLAETEDLWTNARENVHAPPCCAGEGVLDPAPPRLEQRAAGAK
;
A
#
# COMPACT_ATOMS: atom_id res chain seq x y z
N MET A 1 12.46 -12.99 9.02
CA MET A 1 11.27 -13.58 8.35
C MET A 1 11.57 -13.81 6.87
N ASN A 2 11.04 -14.88 6.26
CA ASN A 2 11.03 -15.12 4.81
C ASN A 2 9.60 -14.98 4.22
N LEU A 3 9.48 -15.05 2.89
CA LEU A 3 8.18 -14.86 2.23
C LEU A 3 7.12 -15.90 2.62
N ASP A 4 7.51 -17.16 2.79
CA ASP A 4 6.56 -18.22 3.15
C ASP A 4 6.04 -18.04 4.58
N GLN A 5 6.88 -17.58 5.51
CA GLN A 5 6.46 -17.16 6.84
C GLN A 5 5.47 -15.99 6.76
N ALA A 6 5.75 -14.97 5.95
CA ALA A 6 4.81 -13.85 5.77
C ALA A 6 3.45 -14.29 5.21
N ARG A 7 3.44 -15.25 4.27
CA ARG A 7 2.21 -15.84 3.73
C ARG A 7 1.44 -16.62 4.78
N ALA A 8 2.12 -17.36 5.65
CA ALA A 8 1.49 -18.13 6.73
C ALA A 8 0.79 -17.22 7.76
N HIS A 9 1.19 -15.95 7.87
CA HIS A 9 0.54 -14.93 8.70
C HIS A 9 -0.70 -14.28 8.06
N VAL A 10 -1.06 -14.67 6.83
CA VAL A 10 -2.30 -14.21 6.19
C VAL A 10 -3.43 -15.20 6.47
N HIS A 11 -4.47 -14.72 7.13
CA HIS A 11 -5.65 -15.50 7.49
C HIS A 11 -6.83 -15.05 6.64
N ASP A 12 -7.44 -15.96 5.88
CA ASP A 12 -8.67 -15.67 5.16
C ASP A 12 -9.89 -15.94 6.06
N VAL A 13 -10.60 -14.87 6.42
CA VAL A 13 -11.79 -14.90 7.28
C VAL A 13 -12.94 -14.20 6.57
N ASP A 14 -14.02 -14.93 6.27
CA ASP A 14 -15.21 -14.42 5.58
C ASP A 14 -14.88 -13.68 4.27
N GLY A 15 -13.91 -14.20 3.50
CA GLY A 15 -13.48 -13.61 2.23
C GLY A 15 -12.59 -12.37 2.36
N ARG A 16 -12.08 -12.07 3.55
CA ARG A 16 -11.15 -10.98 3.82
C ARG A 16 -9.82 -11.55 4.30
N SER A 17 -8.73 -11.02 3.77
CA SER A 17 -7.38 -11.40 4.19
C SER A 17 -6.95 -10.54 5.38
N LEU A 18 -6.65 -11.19 6.49
CA LEU A 18 -6.22 -10.57 7.74
C LEU A 18 -4.75 -10.87 8.01
N PHE A 19 -4.04 -9.91 8.57
CA PHE A 19 -2.64 -10.03 8.96
C PHE A 19 -2.45 -9.47 10.37
N PHE A 20 -1.84 -10.26 11.26
CA PHE A 20 -1.59 -9.82 12.63
C PHE A 20 -0.22 -9.18 12.76
N VAL A 21 -0.18 -7.93 13.23
CA VAL A 21 1.07 -7.25 13.58
C VAL A 21 1.27 -7.34 15.08
N ARG A 22 2.26 -8.13 15.49
CA ARG A 22 2.66 -8.31 16.88
C ARG A 22 3.51 -7.14 17.36
N GLU A 23 2.86 -6.10 17.87
CA GLU A 23 3.51 -4.97 18.52
C GLU A 23 2.64 -4.46 19.68
N GLU A 24 3.05 -4.76 20.91
CA GLU A 24 2.26 -4.49 22.11
C GLU A 24 2.00 -3.01 22.33
N LYS A 25 2.95 -2.15 21.93
CA LYS A 25 2.87 -0.70 22.12
C LYS A 25 2.15 0.00 20.97
N MET A 26 1.83 -0.71 19.89
CA MET A 26 1.10 -0.15 18.76
C MET A 26 -0.39 -0.11 19.11
N ARG A 27 -0.96 1.08 18.97
CA ARG A 27 -2.38 1.35 19.18
C ARG A 27 -2.87 2.13 17.97
N LEU A 28 -3.36 1.40 16.98
CA LEU A 28 -4.00 2.00 15.82
C LEU A 28 -5.47 2.25 16.13
N LEU A 29 -5.99 3.38 15.66
CA LEU A 29 -7.42 3.64 15.71
C LEU A 29 -8.16 2.63 14.82
N PRO A 30 -9.39 2.23 15.17
CA PRO A 30 -10.22 1.40 14.29
C PRO A 30 -10.37 2.06 12.91
N ASP A 31 -10.35 1.24 11.85
CA ASP A 31 -10.43 1.65 10.44
C ASP A 31 -9.25 2.53 9.94
N ALA A 32 -8.23 2.81 10.77
CA ALA A 32 -7.06 3.57 10.34
C ALA A 32 -6.35 2.88 9.17
N SER A 33 -6.07 3.63 8.11
CA SER A 33 -5.23 3.16 7.00
C SER A 33 -3.82 2.83 7.47
N VAL A 34 -3.25 1.75 6.94
CA VAL A 34 -1.91 1.30 7.27
C VAL A 34 -1.16 0.97 5.98
N CYS A 35 0.09 1.44 5.90
CA CYS A 35 1.09 0.96 4.96
C CYS A 35 2.11 0.12 5.73
N LEU A 36 2.41 -1.08 5.25
CA LEU A 36 3.36 -2.00 5.86
C LEU A 36 4.45 -2.35 4.85
N ALA A 37 5.71 -2.21 5.26
CA ALA A 37 6.86 -2.68 4.50
C ALA A 37 7.39 -3.96 5.14
N LEU A 38 7.44 -5.04 4.35
CA LEU A 38 8.03 -6.31 4.76
C LEU A 38 9.38 -6.47 4.08
N SER A 39 10.43 -6.48 4.89
CA SER A 39 11.80 -6.78 4.47
C SER A 39 12.19 -8.18 4.94
N PHE A 40 12.92 -8.90 4.10
CA PHE A 40 13.25 -10.32 4.33
C PHE A 40 14.76 -10.51 4.45
N GLU A 41 15.17 -11.45 5.29
CA GLU A 41 16.59 -11.73 5.59
C GLU A 41 17.36 -12.28 4.38
N SER A 42 16.67 -12.92 3.44
CA SER A 42 17.24 -13.53 2.22
C SER A 42 17.65 -12.51 1.14
N GLY A 43 17.57 -11.20 1.42
CA GLY A 43 17.86 -10.16 0.43
C GLY A 43 16.78 -10.01 -0.65
N GLU A 44 15.59 -10.57 -0.40
CA GLU A 44 14.43 -10.37 -1.26
C GLU A 44 13.99 -8.90 -1.25
N VAL A 45 13.39 -8.48 -2.36
CA VAL A 45 12.84 -7.12 -2.51
C VAL A 45 11.82 -6.86 -1.39
N THR A 46 11.82 -5.67 -0.80
CA THR A 46 10.80 -5.26 0.17
C THR A 46 9.40 -5.33 -0.46
N ARG A 47 8.41 -5.84 0.29
CA ARG A 47 7.00 -5.85 -0.14
C ARG A 47 6.22 -4.77 0.59
N LEU A 48 5.46 -4.00 -0.17
CA LEU A 48 4.56 -2.98 0.36
C LEU A 48 3.14 -3.54 0.38
N LEU A 49 2.52 -3.55 1.55
CA LEU A 49 1.15 -3.95 1.78
C LEU A 49 0.33 -2.78 2.28
N HIS A 50 -0.93 -2.76 1.89
CA HIS A 50 -1.90 -1.76 2.28
C HIS A 50 -3.04 -2.41 3.02
N GLY A 51 -3.49 -1.78 4.09
CA GLY A 51 -4.52 -2.34 4.94
C GLY A 51 -5.25 -1.31 5.77
N ARG A 52 -6.13 -1.82 6.62
CA ARG A 52 -6.81 -1.05 7.66
C ARG A 52 -6.76 -1.78 8.99
N ALA A 53 -6.61 -1.04 10.07
CA ALA A 53 -6.72 -1.60 11.41
C ALA A 53 -8.15 -2.07 11.69
N VAL A 54 -8.30 -3.35 12.06
CA VAL A 54 -9.58 -4.00 12.36
C VAL A 54 -9.84 -4.03 13.86
N GLY A 55 -8.81 -4.33 14.64
CA GLY A 55 -8.93 -4.44 16.09
C GLY A 55 -7.61 -4.74 16.77
N ALA A 56 -7.43 -4.18 17.96
CA ALA A 56 -6.28 -4.47 18.81
C ALA A 56 -6.55 -5.70 19.68
N VAL A 57 -5.52 -6.51 19.90
CA VAL A 57 -5.49 -7.55 20.93
C VAL A 57 -4.63 -7.01 22.06
N GLU A 58 -5.24 -6.79 23.22
CA GLU A 58 -4.58 -6.19 24.38
C GLU A 58 -3.32 -6.98 24.76
N GLY A 59 -2.21 -6.25 24.96
CA GLY A 59 -0.92 -6.84 25.29
C GLY A 59 -0.28 -7.69 24.18
N ALA A 60 -0.80 -7.69 22.95
CA ALA A 60 -0.30 -8.58 21.89
C ALA A 60 -0.03 -7.88 20.55
N GLY A 61 -0.93 -7.01 20.08
CA GLY A 61 -0.78 -6.40 18.77
C GLY A 61 -2.09 -5.96 18.12
N THR A 62 -2.10 -5.84 16.79
CA THR A 62 -3.26 -5.36 16.02
C THR A 62 -3.51 -6.22 14.79
N TRP A 63 -4.77 -6.54 14.54
CA TRP A 63 -5.23 -7.13 13.29
C TRP A 63 -5.39 -6.06 12.21
N LEU A 64 -4.81 -6.33 11.05
CA LEU A 64 -4.97 -5.55 9.84
C LEU A 64 -5.81 -6.34 8.84
N GLN A 65 -6.80 -5.70 8.23
CA GLN A 65 -7.40 -6.19 6.99
C GLN A 65 -6.53 -5.70 5.83
N LEU A 66 -5.98 -6.62 5.05
CA LEU A 66 -5.21 -6.30 3.86
C LEU A 66 -6.17 -5.94 2.71
N LEU A 67 -5.86 -4.87 2.00
CA LEU A 67 -6.57 -4.43 0.79
C LEU A 67 -6.00 -5.08 -0.47
N ASP A 68 -4.73 -5.50 -0.42
CA ASP A 68 -4.05 -6.24 -1.48
C ASP A 68 -3.10 -7.28 -0.86
N THR A 69 -3.19 -8.53 -1.33
CA THR A 69 -2.28 -9.62 -0.94
C THR A 69 -1.34 -10.04 -2.08
N ARG A 70 -1.49 -9.46 -3.28
CA ARG A 70 -0.64 -9.79 -4.43
C ARG A 70 0.86 -9.59 -4.19
N PRO A 71 1.32 -8.58 -3.41
CA PRO A 71 2.74 -8.46 -3.07
C PRO A 71 3.29 -9.69 -2.32
N LEU A 72 2.43 -10.47 -1.66
CA LEU A 72 2.80 -11.72 -1.01
C LEU A 72 2.76 -12.93 -1.96
N ARG A 73 2.05 -12.86 -3.10
CA ARG A 73 1.84 -14.02 -3.98
C ARG A 73 3.01 -14.27 -4.93
N GLN A 74 3.49 -13.26 -5.66
CA GLN A 74 4.61 -13.43 -6.60
C GLN A 74 5.40 -12.13 -6.77
N ILE A 75 6.69 -12.25 -7.08
CA ILE A 75 7.49 -11.12 -7.57
C ILE A 75 7.25 -11.07 -9.08
N SER A 76 6.69 -9.97 -9.58
CA SER A 76 6.67 -9.75 -11.02
C SER A 76 8.11 -9.61 -11.53
N ALA A 77 8.43 -10.10 -12.74
CA ALA A 77 9.77 -9.90 -13.32
C ALA A 77 10.21 -8.42 -13.30
N THR A 78 9.23 -7.51 -13.37
CA THR A 78 9.37 -6.06 -13.28
C THR A 78 9.81 -5.55 -11.90
N GLU A 79 9.54 -6.27 -10.81
CA GLU A 79 9.98 -5.93 -9.45
C GLU A 79 11.41 -6.41 -9.17
N ALA A 80 11.82 -7.52 -9.77
CA ALA A 80 13.16 -8.09 -9.62
C ALA A 80 14.26 -7.24 -10.30
N VAL A 81 13.92 -6.41 -11.30
CA VAL A 81 14.88 -5.64 -12.12
C VAL A 81 15.00 -4.17 -11.67
N ARG A 82 14.32 -3.76 -10.59
CA ARG A 82 14.21 -2.33 -10.24
C ARG A 82 15.49 -1.76 -9.63
N ARG A 83 15.82 -0.52 -10.05
CA ARG A 83 17.00 0.24 -9.60
C ARG A 83 16.71 1.29 -8.52
N SER A 84 15.45 1.61 -8.24
CA SER A 84 15.06 2.66 -7.28
C SER A 84 14.13 2.12 -6.19
N ILE A 85 14.41 2.49 -4.94
CA ILE A 85 13.55 2.23 -3.78
C ILE A 85 12.16 2.85 -4.04
N ARG A 86 11.11 2.14 -3.62
CA ARG A 86 9.73 2.65 -3.62
C ARG A 86 9.27 2.81 -2.18
N LEU A 87 8.55 3.88 -1.89
CA LEU A 87 7.98 4.15 -0.58
C LEU A 87 6.49 3.86 -0.63
N GLY A 88 5.97 3.17 0.38
CA GLY A 88 4.53 2.96 0.52
C GLY A 88 3.82 4.28 0.81
N CYS A 89 2.68 4.48 0.16
CA CYS A 89 1.85 5.68 0.28
C CYS A 89 0.38 5.27 0.39
N ASP A 90 -0.46 6.12 0.97
CA ASP A 90 -1.93 6.01 0.91
C ASP A 90 -2.55 7.37 0.61
N ALA A 91 -2.08 8.02 -0.45
CA ALA A 91 -2.63 9.30 -0.90
C ALA A 91 -3.82 9.08 -1.84
N LEU A 92 -4.88 9.86 -1.67
CA LEU A 92 -5.97 9.92 -2.64
C LEU A 92 -5.49 10.67 -3.88
N VAL A 93 -5.80 10.13 -5.05
CA VAL A 93 -5.36 10.69 -6.33
C VAL A 93 -6.53 10.81 -7.29
N GLU A 94 -6.63 11.93 -7.99
CA GLU A 94 -7.42 12.07 -9.21
C GLU A 94 -6.51 11.89 -10.41
N VAL A 95 -6.96 11.07 -11.35
CA VAL A 95 -6.29 10.81 -12.62
C VAL A 95 -7.21 11.33 -13.71
N ARG A 96 -6.68 12.17 -14.59
CA ARG A 96 -7.42 12.76 -15.70
C ARG A 96 -6.71 12.45 -17.01
N SER A 97 -7.48 12.18 -18.05
CA SER A 97 -7.04 12.27 -19.44
C SER A 97 -8.03 13.11 -20.23
N ASP A 98 -7.77 13.34 -21.50
CA ASP A 98 -8.68 14.11 -22.38
C ASP A 98 -10.10 13.52 -22.46
N ARG A 99 -10.26 12.24 -22.11
CA ARG A 99 -11.52 11.49 -22.29
C ARG A 99 -12.24 11.17 -21.00
N GLN A 100 -11.54 11.15 -19.87
CA GLN A 100 -12.11 10.62 -18.63
C GLN A 100 -11.37 11.11 -17.39
N VAL A 101 -12.06 11.05 -16.26
CA VAL A 101 -11.54 11.34 -14.94
C VAL A 101 -11.93 10.19 -14.00
N ALA A 102 -10.99 9.75 -13.18
CA ALA A 102 -11.28 8.80 -12.11
C ALA A 102 -10.45 9.12 -10.87
N SER A 103 -10.95 8.72 -9.71
CA SER A 103 -10.23 8.84 -8.43
C SER A 103 -9.89 7.48 -7.87
N GLY A 104 -8.76 7.38 -7.20
CA GLY A 104 -8.31 6.17 -6.54
C GLY A 104 -7.25 6.47 -5.48
N ARG A 105 -6.34 5.52 -5.26
CA ARG A 105 -5.26 5.65 -4.28
C ARG A 105 -3.91 5.43 -4.93
N MET A 106 -2.92 6.19 -4.49
CA MET A 106 -1.51 5.93 -4.71
C MET A 106 -1.03 4.95 -3.63
N LEU A 107 -0.57 3.79 -4.06
CA LEU A 107 -0.08 2.72 -3.19
C LEU A 107 1.42 2.86 -2.91
N ASP A 108 2.19 3.27 -3.89
CA ASP A 108 3.61 3.53 -3.71
C ASP A 108 4.12 4.54 -4.73
N LEU A 109 5.25 5.16 -4.39
CA LEU A 109 5.93 6.13 -5.25
C LEU A 109 7.44 5.95 -5.26
N SER A 110 8.04 6.40 -6.35
CA SER A 110 9.47 6.61 -6.52
C SER A 110 9.71 7.88 -7.35
N PRO A 111 10.97 8.33 -7.50
CA PRO A 111 11.27 9.50 -8.34
C PRO A 111 10.80 9.36 -9.80
N GLY A 112 10.65 8.12 -10.29
CA GLY A 112 10.31 7.85 -11.68
C GLY A 112 8.85 7.48 -11.94
N GLY A 113 8.04 7.25 -10.92
CA GLY A 113 6.66 6.82 -11.11
C GLY A 113 5.97 6.36 -9.84
N ALA A 114 4.71 5.96 -9.98
CA ALA A 114 3.87 5.51 -8.87
C ALA A 114 3.04 4.27 -9.26
N ARG A 115 2.51 3.59 -8.25
CA ARG A 115 1.48 2.55 -8.43
C ARG A 115 0.16 3.06 -7.88
N LEU A 116 -0.89 2.95 -8.68
CA LEU A 116 -2.22 3.43 -8.36
C LEU A 116 -3.21 2.27 -8.33
N CYS A 117 -4.24 2.35 -7.49
CA CYS A 117 -5.34 1.38 -7.47
C CYS A 117 -6.70 2.07 -7.51
N GLY A 118 -7.71 1.35 -8.03
CA GLY A 118 -9.08 1.86 -8.14
C GLY A 118 -9.29 2.90 -9.25
N VAL A 119 -8.26 3.15 -10.07
CA VAL A 119 -8.28 4.11 -11.16
C VAL A 119 -8.61 3.41 -12.48
N ARG A 120 -9.88 3.47 -12.89
CA ARG A 120 -10.39 2.88 -14.14
C ARG A 120 -11.28 3.90 -14.86
N PRO A 121 -11.43 3.83 -16.21
CA PRO A 121 -10.96 2.78 -17.11
C PRO A 121 -9.75 3.20 -17.98
N PHE A 122 -8.56 3.40 -17.40
CA PHE A 122 -7.37 3.77 -18.16
C PHE A 122 -6.72 2.57 -18.86
N SER A 123 -5.93 2.85 -19.90
CA SER A 123 -5.18 1.86 -20.69
C SER A 123 -3.68 2.18 -20.72
N PRO A 124 -2.80 1.18 -20.90
CA PRO A 124 -1.38 1.42 -21.12
C PRO A 124 -1.15 2.38 -22.31
N GLY A 125 -0.24 3.34 -22.15
CA GLY A 125 0.07 4.38 -23.11
C GLY A 125 -0.70 5.69 -22.92
N ASP A 126 -1.78 5.70 -22.13
CA ASP A 126 -2.55 6.92 -21.86
C ASP A 126 -1.66 8.00 -21.23
N TYR A 127 -1.79 9.25 -21.72
CA TYR A 127 -1.22 10.43 -21.10
C TYR A 127 -2.18 10.96 -20.03
N LEU A 128 -1.64 11.20 -18.85
CA LEU A 128 -2.41 11.42 -17.64
C LEU A 128 -1.94 12.69 -16.94
N GLU A 129 -2.89 13.45 -16.43
CA GLU A 129 -2.67 14.47 -15.41
C GLU A 129 -3.00 13.86 -14.04
N LEU A 130 -2.07 13.98 -13.09
CA LEU A 130 -2.24 13.47 -11.73
C LEU A 130 -2.39 14.63 -10.75
N ARG A 131 -3.39 14.53 -9.87
CA ARG A 131 -3.63 15.49 -8.79
C ARG A 131 -3.84 14.77 -7.48
N LEU A 132 -3.22 15.25 -6.41
CA LEU A 132 -3.46 14.75 -5.06
C LEU A 132 -4.73 15.36 -4.51
N LEU A 133 -5.61 14.50 -3.98
CA LEU A 133 -6.76 14.93 -3.20
C LEU A 133 -6.31 15.17 -1.77
N SER A 134 -6.56 16.37 -1.26
CA SER A 134 -6.32 16.67 0.15
C SER A 134 -7.17 15.78 1.07
N PRO A 135 -6.78 15.59 2.34
CA PRO A 135 -7.56 14.81 3.30
C PRO A 135 -8.98 15.34 3.51
N ASP A 136 -9.21 16.64 3.32
CA ASP A 136 -10.53 17.28 3.34
C ASP A 136 -11.42 16.87 2.16
N ARG A 137 -10.84 16.28 1.11
CA ARG A 137 -11.48 15.92 -0.17
C ARG A 137 -12.15 17.09 -0.91
N LEU A 138 -11.76 18.31 -0.57
CA LEU A 138 -12.29 19.54 -1.15
C LEU A 138 -11.24 20.26 -2.00
N THR A 139 -9.96 20.04 -1.71
CA THR A 139 -8.85 20.69 -2.41
C THR A 139 -8.00 19.68 -3.18
N PHE A 140 -7.50 20.14 -4.33
CA PHE A 140 -6.60 19.38 -5.20
C PHE A 140 -5.25 20.07 -5.26
N ASN A 141 -4.19 19.29 -5.24
CA ASN A 141 -2.83 19.77 -5.49
C ASN A 141 -2.32 19.09 -6.76
N ASP A 142 -1.94 19.88 -7.75
CA ASP A 142 -1.33 19.35 -8.97
C ASP A 142 -0.04 18.60 -8.62
N LEU A 143 0.07 17.38 -9.12
CA LEU A 143 1.22 16.51 -8.83
C LEU A 143 2.17 16.45 -10.01
N SER A 144 1.76 15.87 -11.14
CA SER A 144 2.59 15.77 -12.34
C SER A 144 1.79 15.21 -13.52
N TYR A 145 2.28 15.45 -14.73
CA TYR A 145 1.91 14.64 -15.88
C TYR A 145 2.62 13.28 -15.88
N ALA A 146 1.98 12.26 -16.43
CA ALA A 146 2.49 10.90 -16.45
C ALA A 146 1.97 10.09 -17.65
N HIS A 147 2.57 8.93 -17.89
CA HIS A 147 2.06 7.92 -18.80
C HIS A 147 1.69 6.64 -18.05
N ALA A 148 0.56 6.03 -18.40
CA ALA A 148 0.23 4.69 -17.97
C ALA A 148 1.20 3.69 -18.61
N VAL A 149 1.97 2.95 -17.81
CA VAL A 149 2.94 1.96 -18.30
C VAL A 149 2.30 0.58 -18.38
N TRP A 150 1.46 0.24 -17.41
CA TRP A 150 0.73 -1.02 -17.35
C TRP A 150 -0.58 -0.83 -16.58
N VAL A 151 -1.59 -1.65 -16.87
CA VAL A 151 -2.88 -1.69 -16.17
C VAL A 151 -3.27 -3.15 -16.00
N GLU A 152 -3.34 -3.62 -14.75
CA GLU A 152 -3.59 -5.03 -14.43
C GLU A 152 -4.42 -5.13 -13.15
N GLU A 153 -5.46 -5.97 -13.17
CA GLU A 153 -6.29 -6.31 -12.00
C GLU A 153 -6.88 -5.11 -11.22
N GLY A 154 -6.99 -3.93 -11.84
CA GLY A 154 -7.51 -2.72 -11.20
C GLY A 154 -6.45 -1.83 -10.56
N GLU A 155 -5.19 -2.14 -10.81
CA GLU A 155 -4.06 -1.27 -10.58
C GLU A 155 -3.48 -0.76 -11.89
N MET A 156 -2.75 0.35 -11.76
CA MET A 156 -2.06 1.00 -12.85
C MET A 156 -0.69 1.47 -12.37
N GLY A 157 0.35 1.14 -13.12
CA GLY A 157 1.66 1.74 -12.95
C GLY A 157 1.78 2.95 -13.85
N VAL A 158 2.20 4.08 -13.28
CA VAL A 158 2.44 5.31 -14.03
C VAL A 158 3.91 5.70 -13.99
N GLN A 159 4.40 6.26 -15.08
CA GLN A 159 5.72 6.88 -15.16
C GLN A 159 5.55 8.39 -15.26
N PHE A 160 6.17 9.13 -14.35
CA PHE A 160 6.11 10.59 -14.36
C PHE A 160 6.85 11.15 -15.58
N ASP A 161 6.30 12.21 -16.15
CA ASP A 161 6.91 12.94 -17.26
C ASP A 161 8.19 13.62 -16.76
N ARG A 162 9.33 13.22 -17.33
CA ARG A 162 10.63 13.78 -16.95
C ARG A 162 10.83 15.21 -17.43
N THR A 163 10.02 15.70 -18.37
CA THR A 163 10.12 17.05 -18.92
C THR A 163 9.33 18.07 -18.09
N ASP A 164 8.30 17.62 -17.35
CA ASP A 164 7.45 18.42 -16.47
C ASP A 164 8.22 18.93 -15.23
N ALA A 165 8.85 20.11 -15.35
CA ALA A 165 9.68 20.66 -14.28
C ALA A 165 8.90 20.99 -13.00
N ILE A 166 7.65 21.43 -13.13
CA ILE A 166 6.78 21.75 -12.00
C ILE A 166 6.39 20.45 -11.29
N GLY A 167 5.94 19.45 -12.05
CA GLY A 167 5.55 18.17 -11.48
C GLY A 167 6.71 17.42 -10.85
N ARG A 168 7.92 17.49 -11.41
CA ARG A 168 9.12 16.93 -10.76
C ARG A 168 9.34 17.51 -9.36
N HIS A 169 9.10 18.81 -9.17
CA HIS A 169 9.25 19.43 -7.85
C HIS A 169 8.15 18.99 -6.88
N ALA A 170 6.90 18.90 -7.34
CA ALA A 170 5.79 18.41 -6.52
C ALA A 170 5.97 16.94 -6.13
N VAL A 171 6.42 16.08 -7.05
CA VAL A 171 6.76 14.68 -6.77
C VAL A 171 7.92 14.58 -5.78
N ALA A 172 8.97 15.40 -5.94
CA ALA A 172 10.09 15.42 -4.99
C ALA A 172 9.67 15.83 -3.57
N ARG A 173 8.75 16.79 -3.45
CA ARG A 173 8.17 17.18 -2.16
C ARG A 173 7.36 16.05 -1.53
N LEU A 174 6.48 15.41 -2.31
CA LEU A 174 5.70 14.27 -1.83
C LEU A 174 6.60 13.10 -1.39
N LEU A 175 7.69 12.85 -2.13
CA LEU A 175 8.71 11.87 -1.74
C LEU A 175 9.32 12.22 -0.39
N ALA A 176 9.80 13.44 -0.19
CA ALA A 176 10.39 13.87 1.07
C ALA A 176 9.40 13.74 2.24
N GLU A 177 8.15 14.18 2.07
CA GLU A 177 7.10 14.02 3.07
C GLU A 177 6.83 12.54 3.40
N THR A 178 6.86 11.67 2.38
CA THR A 178 6.67 10.23 2.57
C THR A 178 7.89 9.58 3.25
N GLU A 179 9.10 10.01 2.92
CA GLU A 179 10.35 9.58 3.57
C GLU A 179 10.35 9.94 5.05
N ASP A 180 9.91 11.16 5.40
CA ASP A 180 9.77 11.58 6.80
C ASP A 180 8.79 10.70 7.56
N LEU A 181 7.66 10.32 6.94
CA LEU A 181 6.71 9.38 7.55
C LEU A 181 7.34 8.00 7.78
N TRP A 182 8.08 7.47 6.80
CA TRP A 182 8.76 6.17 6.93
C TRP A 182 9.90 6.19 7.94
N THR A 183 10.63 7.31 8.06
CA THR A 183 11.70 7.49 9.06
C THR A 183 11.16 7.42 10.48
N ASN A 184 9.92 7.85 10.68
CA ASN A 184 9.22 7.80 11.96
C ASN A 184 8.31 6.56 12.09
N ALA A 185 8.30 5.66 11.10
CA ALA A 185 7.48 4.47 11.15
C ALA A 185 7.97 3.51 12.24
N ARG A 186 7.03 2.76 12.83
CA ARG A 186 7.36 1.73 13.80
C ARG A 186 7.97 0.54 13.07
N GLU A 187 9.22 0.23 13.40
CA GLU A 187 9.88 -0.98 12.97
C GLU A 187 9.72 -2.08 14.02
N ASN A 188 9.52 -3.31 13.55
CA ASN A 188 9.47 -4.49 14.40
C ASN A 188 10.11 -5.67 13.65
N VAL A 189 10.80 -6.52 14.39
CA VAL A 189 11.44 -7.73 13.87
C VAL A 189 10.57 -8.92 14.21
N HIS A 190 10.22 -9.68 13.18
CA HIS A 190 9.50 -10.94 13.34
C HIS A 190 10.23 -11.86 14.34
N ALA A 191 9.55 -12.19 15.44
CA ALA A 191 10.16 -12.92 16.54
C ALA A 191 10.57 -14.34 16.08
N PRO A 192 11.83 -14.78 16.29
CA PRO A 192 12.28 -16.12 15.90
C PRO A 192 11.39 -17.30 16.33
N PRO A 193 10.77 -17.31 17.53
CA PRO A 193 9.91 -18.44 17.91
C PRO A 193 8.54 -18.46 17.20
N CYS A 194 8.14 -17.36 16.54
CA CYS A 194 6.79 -17.19 16.00
C CYS A 194 6.41 -18.18 14.89
N CYS A 195 7.40 -18.74 14.20
CA CYS A 195 7.20 -19.75 13.14
C CYS A 195 8.04 -21.02 13.38
N ALA A 196 8.49 -21.26 14.61
CA ALA A 196 9.28 -22.44 14.94
C ALA A 196 8.35 -23.64 15.23
N GLY A 197 8.25 -24.58 14.28
CA GLY A 197 7.61 -25.89 14.49
C GLY A 197 6.09 -25.89 14.46
N GLU A 198 5.42 -25.30 15.47
CA GLU A 198 3.98 -25.49 15.75
C GLU A 198 3.02 -24.56 14.99
N GLY A 199 3.54 -23.79 14.02
CA GLY A 199 2.75 -22.83 13.24
C GLY A 199 2.90 -21.39 13.72
N VAL A 200 2.03 -20.50 13.24
CA VAL A 200 2.07 -19.08 13.57
C VAL A 200 1.48 -18.81 14.96
N LEU A 201 2.16 -18.02 15.78
CA LEU A 201 1.69 -17.62 17.11
C LEU A 201 0.65 -16.48 17.07
N ASP A 202 -0.14 -16.38 16.01
CA ASP A 202 -1.16 -15.34 15.90
C ASP A 202 -2.34 -15.65 16.85
N PRO A 203 -2.95 -14.64 17.48
CA PRO A 203 -4.18 -14.85 18.24
C PRO A 203 -5.32 -15.32 17.31
N ALA A 204 -6.48 -15.67 17.85
CA ALA A 204 -7.64 -15.93 17.00
C ALA A 204 -8.03 -14.64 16.23
N PRO A 205 -8.31 -14.72 14.91
CA PRO A 205 -8.78 -13.56 14.16
C PRO A 205 -10.16 -13.11 14.68
N PRO A 206 -10.44 -11.80 14.69
CA PRO A 206 -11.72 -11.29 15.12
C PRO A 206 -12.81 -11.76 14.16
N ARG A 207 -14.01 -12.04 14.70
CA ARG A 207 -15.21 -12.16 13.86
C ARG A 207 -15.50 -10.79 13.28
N LEU A 208 -15.49 -10.69 11.95
CA LEU A 208 -15.76 -9.44 11.27
C LEU A 208 -17.27 -9.27 11.18
N GLU A 209 -17.83 -8.35 11.96
CA GLU A 209 -19.24 -8.01 11.80
C GLU A 209 -19.47 -7.53 10.35
N GLN A 210 -20.48 -8.11 9.69
CA GLN A 210 -20.94 -7.62 8.41
C GLN A 210 -21.51 -6.21 8.65
N ARG A 211 -20.75 -5.17 8.27
CA ARG A 211 -21.30 -3.83 8.14
C ARG A 211 -22.52 -3.94 7.22
N ALA A 212 -23.71 -3.72 7.78
CA ALA A 212 -24.92 -3.58 6.98
C ALA A 212 -24.65 -2.51 5.91
N ALA A 213 -24.76 -2.89 4.65
CA ALA A 213 -24.79 -1.95 3.55
C ALA A 213 -26.04 -1.08 3.73
N GLY A 214 -25.89 0.08 4.37
CA GLY A 214 -27.04 0.87 4.78
C GLY A 214 -26.68 2.26 5.27
N ALA A 215 -26.44 3.18 4.34
CA ALA A 215 -27.04 4.51 4.35
C ALA A 215 -26.94 5.10 2.94
N LYS A 216 -28.10 5.54 2.43
CA LYS A 216 -28.34 6.09 1.10
C LYS A 216 -27.57 7.37 0.82
#